data_AF-A0AAP0LMD6-F1
#
_entry.id   AF-A0AAP0LMD6-F1
#
_cell.length_a   1.000
_cell.length_b   1.000
_cell.length_c   1.000
_cell.angle_alpha   90.00
_cell.angle_beta   90.00
_cell.angle_gamma   90.00
#
_symmetry.space_group_name_H-M   'P 1'
#
loop_
_entity.id
_entity.type
_entity.pdbx_description
1 polymer ?
#
loop_
_entity_poly.entity_id
_entity_poly.type
_entity_poly.pdbx_seq_one_letter_code
_entity_poly.pdbx_strand_id
1 'polypeptide(L)'
;MPSAHPEVPGDPTQTGTAFLETSTAAIQGFVPTNKIHQHLCAFHFYGDDMTRQVEAHHFCGHQNDEMRQCLIYNSAEAGARLIGLEYIISENLFLTLPDEEKPLWHTHEFEVKSGVLFMPGIPGPVQRLDLEKVCKTYGKTVHFWQVDKGDNLPLGLPQIMMALTRDGQLYENLEQDVEKSYGVCFDKERVNRAYMNGPEHGIHPKANASGKGLTSVLRAVDCKPLDSVTRAFI
;
A
#
# COMPACT_ATOMS: atom_id res chain seq x y z
N MET A 1 16.56 14.17 7.75
CA MET A 1 17.40 13.05 7.22
C MET A 1 16.45 11.88 7.18
N PRO A 2 16.20 11.22 6.04
CA PRO A 2 15.35 10.03 6.06
C PRO A 2 15.95 9.09 7.10
N SER A 3 15.11 8.62 8.03
CA SER A 3 15.53 7.71 9.10
C SER A 3 16.33 6.59 8.44
N ALA A 4 17.65 6.56 8.67
CA ALA A 4 18.52 5.56 8.09
C ALA A 4 18.07 4.21 8.63
N HIS A 5 17.29 3.48 7.83
CA HIS A 5 16.93 2.12 8.19
C HIS A 5 18.21 1.32 8.32
N PRO A 6 18.30 0.42 9.31
CA PRO A 6 19.52 -0.35 9.51
C PRO A 6 19.85 -1.17 8.26
N GLU A 7 21.12 -1.48 8.04
CA GLU A 7 21.48 -2.31 6.90
C GLU A 7 20.93 -3.73 7.08
N VAL A 8 20.49 -4.32 5.97
CA VAL A 8 20.10 -5.73 5.92
C VAL A 8 21.36 -6.57 6.14
N PRO A 9 21.39 -7.50 7.11
CA PRO A 9 22.60 -8.23 7.44
C PRO A 9 22.97 -9.22 6.33
N GLY A 10 24.27 -9.43 6.16
CA GLY A 10 24.84 -10.34 5.17
C GLY A 10 26.05 -9.74 4.47
N ASP A 11 26.82 -10.58 3.77
CA ASP A 11 27.89 -10.08 2.91
C ASP A 11 27.30 -9.39 1.67
N PRO A 12 27.96 -8.33 1.14
CA PRO A 12 27.54 -7.73 -0.12
C PRO A 12 27.49 -8.76 -1.25
N THR A 13 26.60 -8.54 -2.22
CA THR A 13 26.55 -9.37 -3.44
C THR A 13 27.92 -9.39 -4.11
N GLN A 14 28.55 -10.56 -4.14
CA GLN A 14 29.88 -10.73 -4.73
C GLN A 14 29.86 -10.44 -6.24
N THR A 15 30.98 -9.95 -6.78
CA THR A 15 31.09 -9.56 -8.21
C THR A 15 30.67 -10.66 -9.17
N GLY A 16 31.01 -11.93 -8.87
CA GLY A 16 30.61 -13.08 -9.69
C GLY A 16 29.09 -13.27 -9.74
N THR A 17 28.43 -13.11 -8.59
CA THR A 17 26.96 -13.18 -8.47
C THR A 17 26.29 -12.02 -9.22
N ALA A 18 26.77 -10.79 -9.02
CA ALA A 18 26.22 -9.61 -9.70
C ALA A 18 26.33 -9.71 -11.23
N PHE A 19 27.45 -10.24 -11.74
CA PHE A 19 27.64 -10.49 -13.17
C PHE A 19 26.68 -11.57 -13.71
N LEU A 20 26.49 -12.66 -12.96
CA LEU A 20 25.55 -13.72 -13.30
C LEU A 20 24.11 -13.17 -13.33
N GLU A 21 23.69 -12.46 -12.29
CA GLU A 21 22.37 -11.83 -12.19
C GLU A 21 22.11 -10.91 -13.38
N THR A 22 23.06 -10.01 -13.70
CA THR A 22 22.97 -9.12 -14.87
C THR A 22 22.79 -9.91 -16.18
N SER A 23 23.58 -10.96 -16.36
CA SER A 23 23.53 -11.80 -17.56
C SER A 23 22.19 -12.54 -17.68
N THR A 24 21.69 -13.10 -16.58
CA THR A 24 20.39 -13.80 -16.56
C THR A 24 19.23 -12.85 -16.76
N ALA A 25 19.28 -11.64 -16.18
CA ALA A 25 18.26 -10.61 -16.35
C ALA A 25 18.16 -10.11 -17.80
N ALA A 26 19.26 -10.12 -18.55
CA ALA A 26 19.24 -9.78 -19.98
C ALA A 26 18.55 -10.85 -20.84
N ILE A 27 18.47 -12.11 -20.37
CA ILE A 27 17.87 -13.24 -21.09
C ILE A 27 16.41 -13.45 -20.67
N GLN A 28 16.11 -13.26 -19.38
CA GLN A 28 14.78 -13.50 -18.83
C GLN A 28 13.81 -12.35 -19.12
N GLY A 29 12.56 -12.70 -19.43
CA GLY A 29 11.49 -11.71 -19.60
C GLY A 29 10.80 -11.41 -18.27
N PHE A 30 10.87 -10.15 -17.82
CA PHE A 30 10.20 -9.66 -16.62
C PHE A 30 8.79 -9.09 -16.91
N VAL A 31 8.04 -9.77 -17.79
CA VAL A 31 6.77 -9.24 -18.34
C VAL A 31 5.77 -8.81 -17.25
N PRO A 32 5.55 -9.56 -16.15
CA PRO A 32 4.59 -9.14 -15.12
C PRO A 32 5.00 -7.84 -14.41
N THR A 33 6.28 -7.68 -14.05
CA THR A 33 6.77 -6.47 -13.35
C THR A 33 6.86 -5.28 -14.29
N ASN A 34 7.12 -5.51 -15.59
CA ASN A 34 7.12 -4.46 -16.62
C ASN A 34 5.74 -3.86 -16.88
N LYS A 35 4.66 -4.41 -16.31
CA LYS A 35 3.31 -3.82 -16.35
C LYS A 35 3.08 -2.75 -15.27
N ILE A 36 4.02 -2.54 -14.35
CA ILE A 36 3.96 -1.45 -13.38
C ILE A 36 4.15 -0.13 -14.15
N HIS A 37 3.16 0.75 -14.07
CA HIS A 37 3.13 2.02 -14.83
C HIS A 37 2.85 3.24 -13.96
N GLN A 38 2.60 3.04 -12.66
CA GLN A 38 2.22 4.11 -11.74
C GLN A 38 3.02 4.05 -10.45
N HIS A 39 3.44 5.24 -10.00
CA HIS A 39 4.04 5.48 -8.69
C HIS A 39 3.13 6.43 -7.88
N LEU A 40 2.72 6.01 -6.69
CA LEU A 40 2.00 6.84 -5.72
C LEU A 40 2.79 6.92 -4.41
N CYS A 41 2.71 8.05 -3.73
CA CYS A 41 3.17 8.20 -2.35
C CYS A 41 1.96 8.47 -1.45
N ALA A 42 1.89 7.78 -0.31
CA ALA A 42 0.85 7.91 0.72
C ALA A 42 1.41 7.53 2.09
N PHE A 43 0.56 7.49 3.12
CA PHE A 43 0.96 7.10 4.48
C PHE A 43 0.07 5.98 5.03
N HIS A 44 0.72 4.96 5.55
CA HIS A 44 0.05 3.81 6.14
C HIS A 44 0.16 3.80 7.66
N PHE A 45 -0.94 3.38 8.27
CA PHE A 45 -1.13 3.20 9.71
C PHE A 45 -1.29 1.73 10.02
N TYR A 46 -0.73 1.24 11.12
CA TYR A 46 -1.00 -0.14 11.52
C TYR A 46 -2.47 -0.27 11.94
N GLY A 47 -3.11 -1.33 11.46
CA GLY A 47 -4.55 -1.55 11.67
C GLY A 47 -4.96 -1.55 13.13
N ASP A 48 -4.09 -1.94 14.05
CA ASP A 48 -4.31 -1.93 15.50
C ASP A 48 -3.60 -0.82 16.26
N ASP A 49 -2.70 -0.08 15.61
CA ASP A 49 -1.94 1.01 16.21
C ASP A 49 -1.72 2.16 15.20
N MET A 50 -2.68 3.08 15.17
CA MET A 50 -2.62 4.26 14.31
C MET A 50 -1.62 5.33 14.80
N THR A 51 -0.84 5.08 15.86
CA THR A 51 0.28 5.97 16.22
C THR A 51 1.54 5.66 15.40
N ARG A 52 1.59 4.51 14.75
CA ARG A 52 2.73 4.08 13.95
C ARG A 52 2.45 4.35 12.47
N GLN A 53 3.21 5.27 11.90
CA GLN A 53 3.02 5.80 10.55
C GLN A 53 4.21 5.45 9.66
N VAL A 54 3.93 5.03 8.43
CA VAL A 54 4.93 4.63 7.45
C VAL A 54 4.66 5.35 6.13
N GLU A 55 5.62 6.11 5.62
CA GLU A 55 5.61 6.59 4.24
C GLU A 55 5.67 5.37 3.30
N ALA A 56 4.72 5.31 2.36
CA ALA A 56 4.51 4.15 1.51
C ALA A 56 4.52 4.56 0.03
N HIS A 57 5.42 3.92 -0.73
CA HIS A 57 5.52 4.11 -2.17
C HIS A 57 4.92 2.93 -2.91
N HIS A 58 3.78 3.18 -3.55
CA HIS A 58 3.07 2.19 -4.35
C HIS A 58 3.57 2.19 -5.78
N PHE A 59 3.99 1.03 -6.26
CA PHE A 59 4.33 0.77 -7.65
C PHE A 59 3.27 -0.16 -8.24
N CYS A 60 2.31 0.43 -8.95
CA CYS A 60 1.06 -0.21 -9.33
C CYS A 60 1.00 -0.62 -10.80
N GLY A 61 0.36 -1.76 -11.04
CA GLY A 61 -0.10 -2.22 -12.34
C GLY A 61 -1.61 -2.51 -12.31
N HIS A 62 -2.30 -2.22 -13.43
CA HIS A 62 -3.71 -2.58 -13.57
C HIS A 62 -3.82 -4.07 -13.94
N GLN A 63 -4.72 -4.79 -13.28
CA GLN A 63 -5.24 -6.07 -13.80
C GLN A 63 -6.38 -5.83 -14.79
N ASN A 64 -7.23 -4.84 -14.49
CA ASN A 64 -8.28 -4.29 -15.33
C ASN A 64 -8.65 -2.88 -14.81
N ASP A 65 -9.69 -2.25 -15.38
CA ASP A 65 -10.12 -0.90 -14.98
C ASP A 65 -10.62 -0.78 -13.53
N GLU A 66 -11.03 -1.89 -12.91
CA GLU A 66 -11.59 -1.94 -11.57
C GLU A 66 -10.63 -2.50 -10.51
N MET A 67 -9.46 -3.00 -10.92
CA MET A 67 -8.51 -3.63 -10.00
C MET A 67 -7.06 -3.27 -10.32
N ARG A 68 -6.36 -2.71 -9.34
CA ARG A 68 -4.91 -2.49 -9.34
C ARG A 68 -4.25 -3.39 -8.29
N GLN A 69 -3.00 -3.73 -8.56
CA GLN A 69 -2.13 -4.36 -7.58
C GLN A 69 -0.83 -3.58 -7.52
N CYS A 70 -0.33 -3.36 -6.31
CA CYS A 70 0.82 -2.52 -6.05
C CYS A 70 1.86 -3.27 -5.22
N LEU A 71 3.12 -3.14 -5.62
CA LEU A 71 4.26 -3.40 -4.75
C LEU A 71 4.49 -2.16 -3.88
N ILE A 72 4.71 -2.33 -2.58
CA ILE A 72 4.93 -1.21 -1.66
C ILE A 72 6.36 -1.22 -1.18
N TYR A 73 7.03 -0.07 -1.34
CA TYR A 73 8.36 0.18 -0.83
C TYR A 73 8.34 1.27 0.25
N ASN A 74 9.31 1.23 1.16
CA ASN A 74 9.45 2.25 2.22
C ASN A 74 10.11 3.55 1.77
N SER A 75 10.61 3.62 0.53
CA SER A 75 11.13 4.84 -0.10
C SER A 75 11.07 4.68 -1.63
N ALA A 76 11.30 5.76 -2.37
CA ALA A 76 11.44 5.73 -3.83
C ALA A 76 12.89 5.47 -4.31
N GLU A 77 13.83 5.28 -3.39
CA GLU A 77 15.27 5.15 -3.68
C GLU A 77 15.65 3.73 -4.12
N ALA A 78 16.79 3.60 -4.82
CA ALA A 78 17.24 2.31 -5.35
C ALA A 78 17.48 1.22 -4.27
N GLY A 79 17.76 1.62 -3.03
CA GLY A 79 17.95 0.73 -1.88
C GLY A 79 16.68 0.44 -1.08
N ALA A 80 15.51 0.83 -1.58
CA ALA A 80 14.26 0.66 -0.84
C ALA A 80 13.94 -0.82 -0.56
N ARG A 81 13.38 -1.06 0.62
CA ARG A 81 12.87 -2.37 1.03
C ARG A 81 11.47 -2.55 0.46
N LEU A 82 11.21 -3.71 -0.15
CA LEU A 82 9.85 -4.15 -0.44
C LEU A 82 9.17 -4.48 0.90
N ILE A 83 8.21 -3.65 1.32
CA ILE A 83 7.57 -3.75 2.63
C ILE A 83 6.17 -4.35 2.56
N GLY A 84 5.50 -4.32 1.42
CA GLY A 84 4.08 -4.64 1.37
C GLY A 84 3.49 -4.85 -0.02
N LEU A 85 2.20 -5.17 0.00
CA LEU A 85 1.33 -5.24 -1.17
C LEU A 85 0.05 -4.45 -0.87
N GLU A 86 -0.51 -3.87 -1.92
CA GLU A 86 -1.87 -3.36 -1.89
C GLU A 86 -2.67 -3.86 -3.09
N TYR A 87 -3.92 -4.21 -2.83
CA TYR A 87 -4.94 -4.37 -3.85
C TYR A 87 -5.92 -3.21 -3.78
N ILE A 88 -6.10 -2.50 -4.89
CA ILE A 88 -7.06 -1.41 -5.01
C ILE A 88 -8.20 -1.88 -5.88
N ILE A 89 -9.44 -1.74 -5.40
CA ILE A 89 -10.63 -2.13 -6.14
C ILE A 89 -11.65 -0.99 -6.23
N SER A 90 -12.47 -1.01 -7.28
CA SER A 90 -13.63 -0.12 -7.41
C SER A 90 -14.60 -0.29 -6.24
N GLU A 91 -15.39 0.75 -5.96
CA GLU A 91 -16.52 0.66 -5.02
C GLU A 91 -17.48 -0.49 -5.39
N ASN A 92 -17.74 -0.68 -6.69
CA ASN A 92 -18.61 -1.76 -7.17
C ASN A 92 -18.12 -3.13 -6.69
N LEU A 93 -16.83 -3.43 -6.89
CA LEU A 93 -16.24 -4.68 -6.42
C LEU A 93 -16.23 -4.76 -4.90
N PHE A 94 -15.89 -3.67 -4.21
CA PHE A 94 -15.89 -3.63 -2.75
C PHE A 94 -17.27 -3.98 -2.16
N LEU A 95 -18.36 -3.48 -2.76
CA LEU A 95 -19.71 -3.76 -2.29
C LEU A 95 -20.10 -5.24 -2.43
N THR A 96 -19.47 -5.98 -3.35
CA THR A 96 -19.68 -7.44 -3.51
C THR A 96 -18.95 -8.28 -2.47
N LEU A 97 -18.01 -7.70 -1.72
CA LEU A 97 -17.23 -8.45 -0.75
C LEU A 97 -18.10 -8.96 0.41
N PRO A 98 -17.76 -10.12 0.99
CA PRO A 98 -18.33 -10.55 2.26
C PRO A 98 -18.13 -9.47 3.33
N ASP A 99 -19.08 -9.39 4.26
CA ASP A 99 -19.09 -8.34 5.27
C ASP A 99 -17.93 -8.46 6.27
N GLU A 100 -17.45 -9.68 6.50
CA GLU A 100 -16.27 -9.99 7.30
C GLU A 100 -14.95 -9.59 6.63
N GLU A 101 -14.94 -9.42 5.30
CA GLU A 101 -13.76 -9.03 4.53
C GLU A 101 -13.59 -7.51 4.50
N LYS A 102 -14.69 -6.76 4.40
CA LYS A 102 -14.71 -5.28 4.29
C LYS A 102 -13.87 -4.53 5.36
N PRO A 103 -13.79 -4.96 6.63
CA PRO A 103 -12.92 -4.33 7.63
C PRO A 103 -11.44 -4.30 7.27
N LEU A 104 -10.97 -5.23 6.42
CA LEU A 104 -9.59 -5.29 5.97
C LEU A 104 -9.23 -4.24 4.92
N TRP A 105 -10.22 -3.46 4.46
CA TRP A 105 -10.07 -2.48 3.40
C TRP A 105 -10.28 -1.07 3.94
N HIS A 106 -9.52 -0.11 3.42
CA HIS A 106 -9.69 1.31 3.72
C HIS A 106 -10.14 2.06 2.46
N THR A 107 -10.76 3.23 2.64
CA THR A 107 -11.10 4.12 1.52
C THR A 107 -9.95 5.07 1.22
N HIS A 108 -9.70 5.37 -0.05
CA HIS A 108 -8.70 6.37 -0.44
C HIS A 108 -9.26 7.81 -0.47
N GLU A 109 -10.56 7.99 -0.22
CA GLU A 109 -11.22 9.29 -0.39
C GLU A 109 -10.47 10.42 0.33
N PHE A 110 -10.18 10.21 1.63
CA PHE A 110 -9.59 11.26 2.43
C PHE A 110 -8.14 11.54 2.02
N GLU A 111 -7.33 10.51 1.78
CA GLU A 111 -5.94 10.67 1.34
C GLU A 111 -5.83 11.44 0.03
N VAL A 112 -6.72 11.17 -0.93
CA VAL A 112 -6.75 11.89 -2.20
C VAL A 112 -7.17 13.34 -2.01
N LYS A 113 -8.30 13.57 -1.32
CA LYS A 113 -8.89 14.91 -1.16
C LYS A 113 -8.08 15.81 -0.23
N SER A 114 -7.36 15.25 0.74
CA SER A 114 -6.46 15.99 1.64
C SER A 114 -5.19 16.47 0.95
N GLY A 115 -4.90 16.00 -0.26
CA GLY A 115 -3.66 16.30 -0.99
C GLY A 115 -2.49 15.37 -0.65
N VAL A 116 -2.62 14.55 0.39
CA VAL A 116 -1.54 13.72 0.96
C VAL A 116 -1.14 12.57 0.04
N LEU A 117 -2.09 11.93 -0.64
CA LEU A 117 -1.77 10.93 -1.67
C LEU A 117 -1.51 11.64 -3.00
N PHE A 118 -0.33 11.44 -3.58
CA PHE A 118 0.08 12.09 -4.83
C PHE A 118 0.94 11.17 -5.70
N MET A 119 1.14 11.59 -6.96
CA MET A 119 2.03 10.93 -7.91
C MET A 119 3.35 11.70 -8.03
N PRO A 120 4.47 11.20 -7.47
CA PRO A 120 5.76 11.88 -7.55
C PRO A 120 6.18 12.21 -9.00
N GLY A 121 6.66 13.44 -9.22
CA GLY A 121 7.12 13.90 -10.53
C GLY A 121 6.04 14.15 -11.59
N ILE A 122 4.77 13.86 -11.30
CA ILE A 122 3.67 14.05 -12.25
C ILE A 122 2.98 15.41 -12.04
N PRO A 123 2.82 16.24 -13.10
CA PRO A 123 2.16 17.54 -12.99
C PRO A 123 0.73 17.43 -12.41
N GLY A 124 0.36 18.37 -11.54
CA GLY A 124 -0.94 18.42 -10.85
C GLY A 124 -2.16 18.12 -11.74
N PRO A 125 -2.36 18.83 -12.86
CA PRO A 125 -3.49 18.56 -13.75
C PRO A 125 -3.54 17.14 -14.31
N VAL A 126 -2.38 16.51 -14.54
CA VAL A 126 -2.28 15.16 -15.10
C VAL A 126 -2.60 14.12 -14.03
N GLN A 127 -1.99 14.22 -12.84
CA GLN A 127 -2.28 13.27 -11.76
C GLN A 127 -3.74 13.31 -11.32
N ARG A 128 -4.38 14.50 -11.33
CA ARG A 128 -5.79 14.65 -10.92
C ARG A 128 -6.76 13.78 -11.74
N LEU A 129 -6.47 13.54 -13.03
CA LEU A 129 -7.31 12.67 -13.87
C LEU A 129 -7.35 11.22 -13.35
N ASP A 130 -6.25 10.72 -12.80
CA ASP A 130 -6.20 9.40 -12.20
C ASP A 130 -6.73 9.42 -10.76
N LEU A 131 -6.37 10.45 -9.99
CA LEU A 131 -6.79 10.59 -8.59
C LEU A 131 -8.30 10.75 -8.44
N GLU A 132 -9.01 11.32 -9.42
CA GLU A 132 -10.48 11.31 -9.43
C GLU A 132 -11.08 9.90 -9.41
N LYS A 133 -10.40 8.93 -10.03
CA LYS A 133 -10.80 7.52 -9.98
C LYS A 133 -10.39 6.90 -8.65
N VAL A 134 -9.14 7.12 -8.21
CA VAL A 134 -8.63 6.59 -6.93
C VAL A 134 -9.45 7.08 -5.75
N CYS A 135 -9.95 8.32 -5.78
CA CYS A 135 -10.81 8.89 -4.74
C CYS A 135 -12.05 8.02 -4.44
N LYS A 136 -12.49 7.19 -5.39
CA LYS A 136 -13.67 6.32 -5.30
C LYS A 136 -13.34 4.86 -4.96
N THR A 137 -12.09 4.51 -4.75
CA THR A 137 -11.67 3.11 -4.57
C THR A 137 -11.43 2.74 -3.10
N TYR A 138 -11.31 1.45 -2.88
CA TYR A 138 -10.93 0.86 -1.59
C TYR A 138 -9.61 0.08 -1.75
N GLY A 139 -8.73 0.19 -0.76
CA GLY A 139 -7.42 -0.45 -0.72
C GLY A 139 -7.35 -1.52 0.38
N LYS A 140 -6.83 -2.71 0.08
CA LYS A 140 -6.41 -3.70 1.08
C LYS A 140 -4.90 -3.79 1.08
N THR A 141 -4.32 -3.25 2.14
CA THR A 141 -2.87 -3.13 2.29
C THR A 141 -2.35 -4.07 3.36
N VAL A 142 -1.30 -4.81 3.00
CA VAL A 142 -0.58 -5.71 3.90
C VAL A 142 0.89 -5.35 3.90
N HIS A 143 1.44 -5.01 5.06
CA HIS A 143 2.89 -4.88 5.25
C HIS A 143 3.47 -6.16 5.84
N PHE A 144 4.52 -6.67 5.20
CA PHE A 144 5.32 -7.82 5.62
C PHE A 144 6.58 -7.40 6.40
N TRP A 145 7.00 -6.14 6.28
CA TRP A 145 8.15 -5.60 7.02
C TRP A 145 7.76 -4.35 7.79
N GLN A 146 7.88 -4.42 9.11
CA GLN A 146 7.61 -3.30 10.01
C GLN A 146 8.82 -2.37 10.16
N VAL A 147 9.13 -1.61 9.11
CA VAL A 147 10.37 -0.81 9.00
C VAL A 147 10.51 0.29 10.07
N ASP A 148 9.41 0.73 10.68
CA ASP A 148 9.39 1.70 11.77
C ASP A 148 9.93 1.13 13.10
N LYS A 149 9.93 -0.20 13.28
CA LYS A 149 10.54 -0.85 14.46
C LYS A 149 12.07 -0.83 14.44
N GLY A 150 12.66 -0.52 13.28
CA GLY A 150 14.12 -0.54 13.12
C GLY A 150 14.69 -1.95 13.06
N ASP A 151 13.90 -2.97 12.71
CA ASP A 151 14.44 -4.31 12.48
C ASP A 151 15.20 -4.39 11.14
N ASN A 152 16.33 -5.09 11.15
CA ASN A 152 17.18 -5.29 9.96
C ASN A 152 16.65 -6.38 9.01
N LEU A 153 15.64 -7.13 9.43
CA LEU A 153 14.95 -8.18 8.66
C LEU A 153 13.42 -8.04 8.85
N PRO A 154 12.59 -8.61 7.96
CA PRO A 154 11.12 -8.56 8.07
C PRO A 154 10.61 -9.52 9.16
N LEU A 155 10.68 -9.09 10.42
CA LEU A 155 10.24 -9.87 11.57
C LEU A 155 8.75 -9.64 11.89
N GLY A 156 8.13 -10.66 12.48
CA GLY A 156 6.75 -10.61 12.96
C GLY A 156 5.70 -11.06 11.93
N LEU A 157 4.43 -10.95 12.31
CA LEU A 157 3.30 -11.29 11.43
C LEU A 157 3.05 -10.18 10.40
N PRO A 158 2.53 -10.50 9.20
CA PRO A 158 1.99 -9.51 8.29
C PRO A 158 0.92 -8.66 8.96
N GLN A 159 0.97 -7.35 8.72
CA GLN A 159 0.08 -6.37 9.32
C GLN A 159 -0.88 -5.81 8.28
N ILE A 160 -2.16 -5.78 8.63
CA ILE A 160 -3.16 -5.04 7.85
C ILE A 160 -2.91 -3.55 8.12
N MET A 161 -2.83 -2.77 7.04
CA MET A 161 -2.61 -1.33 7.13
C MET A 161 -3.88 -0.57 6.79
N MET A 162 -4.02 0.60 7.42
CA MET A 162 -5.10 1.56 7.24
C MET A 162 -4.54 2.88 6.71
N ALA A 163 -5.44 3.70 6.17
CA ALA A 163 -5.15 5.01 5.62
C ALA A 163 -5.63 6.15 6.53
N LEU A 164 -5.27 7.38 6.15
CA LEU A 164 -5.89 8.59 6.69
C LEU A 164 -7.39 8.59 6.39
N THR A 165 -8.18 9.03 7.36
CA THR A 165 -9.65 9.14 7.28
C THR A 165 -10.18 10.50 7.71
N ARG A 166 -9.35 11.32 8.37
CA ARG A 166 -9.69 12.65 8.88
C ARG A 166 -8.44 13.48 9.15
N ASP A 167 -8.63 14.78 9.31
CA ASP A 167 -7.57 15.71 9.67
C ASP A 167 -6.96 15.42 11.04
N GLY A 168 -5.70 15.82 11.22
CA GLY A 168 -4.96 15.66 12.48
C GLY A 168 -4.43 14.25 12.76
N GLN A 169 -4.49 13.34 11.78
CA GLN A 169 -3.91 11.98 11.92
C GLN A 169 -2.44 11.90 11.49
N LEU A 170 -2.03 12.63 10.45
CA LEU A 170 -0.64 12.64 9.97
C LEU A 170 0.25 13.45 10.91
N TYR A 171 1.45 12.94 11.22
CA TYR A 171 2.42 13.70 11.99
C TYR A 171 3.05 14.83 11.18
N GLU A 172 3.08 16.03 11.76
CA GLU A 172 3.55 17.26 11.11
C GLU A 172 4.98 17.13 10.57
N ASN A 173 5.87 16.44 11.29
CA ASN A 173 7.24 16.23 10.81
C ASN A 173 7.31 15.33 9.56
N LEU A 174 6.43 14.33 9.46
CA LEU A 174 6.36 13.45 8.29
C LEU A 174 5.80 14.19 7.08
N GLU A 175 4.76 14.98 7.30
CA GLU A 175 4.19 15.87 6.29
C GLU A 175 5.26 16.83 5.71
N GLN A 176 5.95 17.57 6.58
CA GLN A 176 6.98 18.53 6.18
C GLN A 176 8.15 17.87 5.45
N ASP A 177 8.59 16.69 5.90
CA ASP A 177 9.69 15.95 5.26
C ASP A 177 9.32 15.51 3.83
N VAL A 178 8.10 15.03 3.60
CA VAL A 178 7.62 14.60 2.28
C VAL A 178 7.36 15.80 1.37
N GLU A 179 6.68 16.84 1.86
CA GLU A 179 6.47 18.07 1.08
C GLU A 179 7.79 18.64 0.56
N LYS A 180 8.79 18.73 1.44
CA LYS A 180 10.12 19.20 1.10
C LYS A 180 10.84 18.27 0.10
N SER A 181 10.78 16.96 0.31
CA SER A 181 11.51 15.99 -0.52
C SER A 181 10.96 15.92 -1.94
N TYR A 182 9.65 16.08 -2.11
CA TYR A 182 8.99 15.97 -3.43
C TYR A 182 8.57 17.32 -4.03
N GLY A 183 8.77 18.43 -3.32
CA GLY A 183 8.37 19.76 -3.78
C GLY A 183 6.85 19.89 -3.96
N VAL A 184 6.08 19.23 -3.10
CA VAL A 184 4.61 19.23 -3.10
C VAL A 184 4.09 20.09 -1.95
N CYS A 185 2.84 20.55 -2.07
CA CYS A 185 2.14 21.24 -0.99
C CYS A 185 0.76 20.62 -0.83
N PHE A 186 0.54 19.88 0.26
CA PHE A 186 -0.68 19.13 0.51
C PHE A 186 -1.88 20.05 0.65
N ASP A 187 -1.76 21.17 1.36
CA ASP A 187 -2.84 22.16 1.49
C ASP A 187 -3.24 22.77 0.13
N LYS A 188 -2.27 23.05 -0.73
CA LYS A 188 -2.55 23.53 -2.09
C LYS A 188 -3.27 22.47 -2.91
N GLU A 189 -2.82 21.22 -2.81
CA GLU A 189 -3.47 20.10 -3.50
C GLU A 189 -4.86 19.80 -2.95
N ARG A 190 -5.09 19.94 -1.65
CA ARG A 190 -6.41 19.87 -1.01
C ARG A 190 -7.37 20.87 -1.63
N VAL A 191 -6.97 22.14 -1.73
CA VAL A 191 -7.78 23.18 -2.38
C VAL A 191 -8.05 22.83 -3.84
N ASN A 192 -7.02 22.38 -4.57
CA ASN A 192 -7.14 21.99 -5.96
C ASN A 192 -8.08 20.79 -6.17
N ARG A 193 -8.25 19.93 -5.17
CA ARG A 193 -9.01 18.67 -5.25
C ARG A 193 -10.35 18.73 -4.52
N ALA A 194 -10.74 19.90 -4.00
CA ALA A 194 -12.00 20.09 -3.28
C ALA A 194 -13.27 19.72 -4.08
N TYR A 195 -13.16 19.70 -5.42
CA TYR A 195 -14.25 19.30 -6.32
C TYR A 195 -14.41 17.78 -6.47
N MET A 196 -13.43 16.98 -6.04
CA MET A 196 -13.45 15.52 -6.19
C MET A 196 -14.45 14.90 -5.22
N ASN A 197 -15.14 13.86 -5.68
CA ASN A 197 -16.09 13.08 -4.90
C ASN A 197 -15.51 11.71 -4.56
N GLY A 198 -15.77 11.24 -3.35
CA GLY A 198 -15.46 9.88 -2.93
C GLY A 198 -16.40 8.83 -3.54
N PRO A 199 -16.51 7.66 -2.90
CA PRO A 199 -17.47 6.61 -3.27
C PRO A 199 -18.91 7.16 -3.41
N GLU A 200 -19.64 6.70 -4.43
CA GLU A 200 -20.99 7.15 -4.78
C GLU A 200 -22.01 6.88 -3.67
N HIS A 201 -21.84 5.79 -2.91
CA HIS A 201 -22.71 5.45 -1.80
C HIS A 201 -22.19 5.97 -0.44
N GLY A 202 -21.16 6.82 -0.46
CA GLY A 202 -20.42 7.25 0.71
C GLY A 202 -19.51 6.16 1.27
N ILE A 203 -18.73 6.51 2.29
CA ILE A 203 -17.79 5.58 2.93
C ILE A 203 -18.60 4.48 3.63
N HIS A 204 -18.39 3.23 3.22
CA HIS A 204 -19.08 2.09 3.81
C HIS A 204 -18.69 1.90 5.29
N PRO A 205 -19.64 1.70 6.22
CA PRO A 205 -19.36 1.69 7.66
C PRO A 205 -18.50 0.52 8.14
N LYS A 206 -18.39 -0.54 7.34
CA LYS A 206 -17.50 -1.69 7.63
C LYS A 206 -16.07 -1.51 7.13
N ALA A 207 -15.79 -0.53 6.26
CA ALA A 207 -14.42 -0.22 5.85
C ALA A 207 -13.62 0.39 7.01
N ASN A 208 -12.34 0.68 6.79
CA ASN A 208 -11.45 1.35 7.73
C ASN A 208 -11.43 0.66 9.11
N ALA A 209 -11.25 -0.68 9.12
CA ALA A 209 -11.28 -1.49 10.34
C ALA A 209 -12.56 -1.34 11.19
N SER A 210 -13.68 -0.92 10.58
CA SER A 210 -14.91 -0.55 11.29
C SER A 210 -14.70 0.45 12.44
N GLY A 211 -13.62 1.25 12.39
CA GLY A 211 -13.23 2.22 13.41
C GLY A 211 -12.71 1.64 14.73
N LYS A 212 -12.48 0.31 14.83
CA LYS A 212 -12.04 -0.35 16.07
C LYS A 212 -10.59 -0.84 16.04
N GLY A 213 -10.02 -0.89 14.85
CA GLY A 213 -8.71 -1.47 14.58
C GLY A 213 -8.72 -3.00 14.42
N LEU A 214 -7.62 -3.55 13.93
CA LEU A 214 -7.48 -4.96 13.56
C LEU A 214 -6.09 -5.50 13.93
N THR A 215 -6.04 -6.51 14.80
CA THR A 215 -4.80 -7.21 15.16
C THR A 215 -4.79 -8.62 14.56
N SER A 216 -3.75 -8.93 13.80
CA SER A 216 -3.48 -10.29 13.34
C SER A 216 -2.97 -11.15 14.51
N VAL A 217 -3.64 -12.28 14.77
CA VAL A 217 -3.21 -13.24 15.80
C VAL A 217 -2.91 -14.60 15.19
N LEU A 218 -1.75 -15.16 15.54
CA LEU A 218 -1.45 -16.55 15.20
C LEU A 218 -2.26 -17.46 16.13
N ARG A 219 -3.05 -18.37 15.55
CA ARG A 219 -3.88 -19.32 16.31
C ARG A 219 -3.58 -20.74 15.86
N ALA A 220 -3.18 -21.59 16.79
CA ALA A 220 -3.14 -23.03 16.56
C ALA A 220 -4.58 -23.55 16.36
N VAL A 221 -4.75 -24.40 15.35
CA VAL A 221 -6.04 -25.06 15.08
C VAL A 221 -5.79 -26.56 14.92
N ASP A 222 -6.73 -27.38 15.39
CA ASP A 222 -6.65 -28.82 15.21
C ASP A 222 -6.83 -29.16 13.73
N CYS A 223 -5.77 -29.72 13.12
CA CYS A 223 -5.87 -30.32 11.79
C CYS A 223 -6.61 -31.66 11.92
N LYS A 224 -7.96 -31.63 11.90
CA LYS A 224 -8.72 -32.86 11.71
C LYS A 224 -8.44 -33.39 10.30
N PRO A 225 -7.99 -34.64 10.13
CA PRO A 225 -7.97 -35.26 8.81
C PRO A 225 -9.37 -35.15 8.22
N LEU A 226 -9.50 -34.64 7.00
CA LEU A 226 -10.74 -34.81 6.25
C LEU A 226 -10.96 -36.33 6.15
N ASP A 227 -12.07 -36.84 6.68
CA ASP A 227 -12.56 -38.16 6.30
C ASP A 227 -12.53 -38.19 4.77
N SER A 228 -11.82 -39.15 4.20
CA SER A 228 -11.46 -39.18 2.78
C SER A 228 -12.67 -38.83 1.92
N VAL A 229 -12.68 -37.61 1.37
CA VAL A 229 -13.68 -37.25 0.37
C VAL A 229 -13.32 -38.09 -0.84
N THR A 230 -14.05 -39.19 -1.04
CA THR A 230 -13.94 -40.02 -2.23
C THR A 230 -14.14 -39.08 -3.41
N ARG A 231 -13.05 -38.71 -4.09
CA ARG A 231 -13.15 -38.01 -5.37
C ARG A 231 -13.81 -38.98 -6.34
N ALA A 232 -15.13 -38.88 -6.46
CA ALA A 232 -15.82 -39.41 -7.63
C ALA A 232 -15.34 -38.56 -8.81
N PHE A 233 -14.39 -39.10 -9.57
CA PHE A 233 -14.12 -38.62 -10.91
C PHE A 233 -15.40 -38.88 -11.71
N ILE A 234 -16.07 -37.81 -12.15
CA ILE A 234 -17.07 -37.82 -13.22
C ILE A 234 -16.38 -37.29 -14.47
#